data_AF-A0A6L3ERZ7-F1
#
_entry.id   AF-A0A6L3ERZ7-F1
#
_cell.length_a   1.000
_cell.length_b   1.000
_cell.length_c   1.000
_cell.angle_alpha   90.00
_cell.angle_beta   90.00
_cell.angle_gamma   90.00
#
_symmetry.space_group_name_H-M   'P 1'
#
loop_
_entity.id
_entity.type
_entity.pdbx_description
1 polymer ?
#
loop_
_entity_poly.entity_id
_entity_poly.type
_entity_poly.pdbx_seq_one_letter_code
_entity_poly.pdbx_strand_id
1 'polypeptide(L)' 'MHVRCTFCRHSFNLGRDYLVDALEKAGEKKQKYHAIECPSCRKMIKVPVKQMKRYAPRQADKPDEGQASSG' A
#
# COMPACT_ATOMS: atom_id res chain seq x y z
N MET A 1 1.76 0.69 6.16
CA MET A 1 3.15 0.97 5.73
C MET A 1 3.57 2.33 6.25
N HIS A 2 4.70 2.44 6.95
CA HIS A 2 5.21 3.72 7.43
C HIS A 2 5.94 4.50 6.33
N VAL A 3 5.63 5.79 6.19
CA VAL A 3 6.23 6.70 5.20
C VAL A 3 6.70 7.97 5.89
N ARG A 4 7.90 8.41 5.52
CA ARG A 4 8.47 9.69 5.93
C ARG A 4 8.49 10.65 4.75
N CYS A 5 7.85 11.80 4.88
CA CYS A 5 7.86 12.84 3.86
C CYS A 5 9.26 13.42 3.68
N THR A 6 9.76 13.48 2.45
CA THR A 6 11.08 14.06 2.13
C THR A 6 11.13 15.58 2.24
N PHE A 7 9.97 16.25 2.27
CA PHE A 7 9.87 17.71 2.34
C PHE A 7 9.78 18.21 3.78
N CYS A 8 8.73 17.83 4.53
CA CYS A 8 8.49 18.32 5.89
C CYS A 8 8.94 17.35 6.98
N ARG A 9 9.47 16.18 6.61
CA ARG A 9 9.91 15.11 7.53
C ARG A 9 8.81 14.49 8.41
N HIS A 10 7.55 14.91 8.23
CA HIS A 10 6.40 14.29 8.88
C HIS A 10 6.29 12.82 8.49
N SER A 11 6.00 12.00 9.48
CA SER A 11 5.89 10.55 9.39
C SER A 11 4.43 10.15 9.52
N PHE A 12 3.95 9.31 8.60
CA PHE A 12 2.56 8.88 8.58
C PHE A 12 2.45 7.45 8.06
N ASN A 13 1.33 6.80 8.38
CA ASN A 13 1.07 5.42 7.98
C ASN A 13 0.06 5.37 6.84
N LEU A 14 0.36 4.58 5.81
CA LEU A 14 -0.60 4.17 4.81
C LEU A 14 -1.36 2.92 5.29
N GLY A 15 -2.69 2.99 5.24
CA GLY A 15 -3.61 1.89 5.52
C GLY A 15 -3.56 0.78 4.46
N ARG A 16 -4.17 -0.37 4.77
CA ARG A 16 -4.19 -1.52 3.85
C ARG A 16 -5.00 -1.23 2.59
N ASP A 17 -6.18 -0.65 2.72
CA ASP A 17 -7.06 -0.34 1.59
C ASP A 17 -6.39 0.62 0.61
N TYR A 18 -5.70 1.63 1.15
CA TYR A 18 -4.90 2.55 0.35
C TYR A 18 -3.78 1.84 -0.43
N LEU A 19 -3.09 0.89 0.20
CA LEU A 19 -2.02 0.14 -0.46
C LEU A 19 -2.56 -0.74 -1.60
N VAL A 20 -3.74 -1.33 -1.44
CA VAL A 20 -4.39 -2.15 -2.49
C VAL A 20 -4.72 -1.27 -3.69
N ASP A 21 -5.48 -0.19 -3.48
CA ASP A 21 -5.87 0.75 -4.54
C ASP A 21 -4.65 1.38 -5.25
N ALA A 22 -3.63 1.77 -4.49
CA ALA A 22 -2.40 2.32 -5.05
C ALA A 22 -1.62 1.32 -5.91
N LEU A 23 -1.63 0.03 -5.54
CA LEU A 23 -0.97 -1.03 -6.29
C LEU A 23 -1.72 -1.38 -7.58
N GLU A 24 -3.05 -1.39 -7.55
CA GLU A 24 -3.87 -1.60 -8.74
C GLU A 24 -3.61 -0.49 -9.77
N LYS A 25 -3.73 0.78 -9.36
CA LYS A 25 -3.46 1.95 -10.21
C LYS A 25 -2.04 1.97 -10.77
N ALA A 26 -1.06 1.57 -9.96
CA ALA A 26 0.33 1.49 -10.41
C ALA A 26 0.57 0.32 -11.39
N GLY A 27 -0.15 -0.79 -11.22
CA GLY A 27 -0.12 -1.96 -12.10
C GLY A 27 -0.66 -1.65 -13.49
N GLU A 28 -1.83 -1.01 -13.57
CA GLU A 28 -2.45 -0.59 -14.83
C GLU A 28 -1.52 0.28 -15.67
N LYS A 29 -0.84 1.22 -15.02
CA LYS A 29 0.06 2.18 -15.68
C LYS A 29 1.51 1.68 -15.79
N LYS A 30 1.80 0.45 -15.34
CA LYS A 30 3.16 -0.13 -15.25
C LYS A 30 4.18 0.81 -14.58
N GLN A 31 3.73 1.57 -13.59
CA GLN A 31 4.55 2.59 -12.92
C GLN A 31 5.49 1.96 -11.88
N LYS A 32 6.72 2.48 -11.81
CA LYS A 32 7.71 2.10 -10.78
C LYS A 32 7.45 2.77 -9.42
N TYR A 33 6.74 3.90 -9.43
CA TYR A 33 6.49 4.75 -8.27
C TYR A 33 5.03 5.16 -8.24
N HIS A 34 4.44 5.21 -7.06
CA HIS A 34 3.13 5.79 -6.79
C HIS A 34 3.32 7.13 -6.10
N ALA A 35 2.59 8.16 -6.53
CA ALA A 35 2.68 9.50 -5.95
C ALA A 35 1.60 9.67 -4.88
N ILE A 36 1.99 10.08 -3.68
CA ILE A 36 1.07 10.26 -2.55
C ILE A 36 1.17 11.68 -2.01
N GLU A 37 0.07 12.25 -1.54
CA GLU A 37 0.06 13.56 -0.90
C GLU A 37 0.42 13.41 0.59
N CYS A 38 1.35 14.23 1.09
CA CYS A 38 1.64 14.27 2.51
C CYS A 38 0.51 14.98 3.27
N PRO A 39 -0.08 14.37 4.33
CA PRO A 39 -1.20 14.97 5.07
C PRO A 39 -0.81 16.25 5.83
N SER A 40 0.48 16.48 6.07
CA SER A 40 0.98 17.66 6.80
C SER A 40 1.29 18.83 5.88
N CYS A 41 2.09 18.64 4.82
CA CYS A 41 2.56 19.74 3.97
C CYS A 41 1.93 19.76 2.56
N ARG A 42 1.06 18.78 2.25
CA ARG A 42 0.38 18.62 0.95
C ARG A 42 1.30 18.53 -0.27
N LYS A 43 2.59 18.24 -0.06
CA LYS A 43 3.53 17.94 -1.16
C LYS A 43 3.36 16.50 -1.61
N MET A 44 3.48 16.29 -2.91
CA MET A 44 3.48 14.96 -3.53
C MET A 44 4.85 14.29 -3.34
N ILE A 45 4.87 13.11 -2.71
CA ILE A 45 6.06 12.28 -2.55
C ILE A 45 5.94 10.99 -3.36
N LYS A 46 7.05 10.56 -3.95
CA LYS A 46 7.11 9.32 -4.74
C LYS A 46 7.47 8.15 -3.85
N VAL A 47 6.60 7.14 -3.80
CA VAL A 47 6.82 5.91 -3.06
C VAL A 47 7.08 4.76 -4.04
N PRO A 48 8.15 3.98 -3.89
CA PRO A 48 8.41 2.84 -4.76
C PRO A 48 7.32 1.77 -4.64
N VAL A 49 6.77 1.34 -5.79
CA VAL A 49 5.73 0.29 -5.84
C VAL A 49 6.25 -1.02 -5.24
N LYS A 50 7.54 -1.33 -5.45
CA LYS A 50 8.21 -2.49 -4.81
C LYS A 50 8.19 -2.43 -3.28
N GLN A 51 8.20 -1.24 -2.69
CA GLN A 51 8.04 -1.09 -1.24
C GLN A 51 6.59 -1.34 -0.84
N MET A 52 5.62 -0.76 -1.54
CA MET A 52 4.19 -0.94 -1.27
C MET A 52 3.79 -2.42 -1.32
N LYS A 53 4.26 -3.17 -2.32
CA LYS A 53 4.02 -4.63 -2.45
C LYS A 53 4.49 -5.46 -1.25
N ARG A 54 5.50 -5.00 -0.50
CA ARG A 54 6.00 -5.71 0.69
C ARG A 54 5.10 -5.54 1.91
N TYR A 55 4.33 -4.46 1.96
CA TYR A 55 3.44 -4.13 3.07
C TYR A 55 1.95 -4.32 2.74
N ALA A 56 1.62 -4.49 1.46
CA ALA A 56 0.28 -4.87 1.06
C ALA A 56 -0.03 -6.27 1.61
N PRO A 57 -1.28 -6.51 2.02
CA PRO A 57 -1.70 -7.86 2.40
C PRO A 57 -1.39 -8.80 1.24
N ARG A 58 -0.67 -9.89 1.51
CA ARG A 58 -0.57 -10.97 0.53
C ARG A 58 -1.99 -11.49 0.34
N GLN A 59 -2.41 -11.71 -0.90
CA GLN A 59 -3.71 -12.31 -1.23
C GLN A 59 -3.91 -13.72 -0.62
N ALA A 60 -2.89 -14.26 0.06
CA ALA A 60 -2.91 -15.52 0.83
C ALA A 60 -3.62 -15.41 2.19
N ASP A 61 -4.15 -14.25 2.57
CA ASP A 61 -5.08 -14.08 3.70
C ASP A 61 -6.53 -13.97 3.18
N LYS A 62 -6.91 -14.84 2.24
CA LYS A 62 -8.28 -15.34 2.25
C LYS A 62 -8.30 -16.40 3.36
N PRO A 63 -9.20 -16.32 4.35
CA PRO A 63 -9.44 -17.50 5.17
C PRO A 63 -9.75 -18.64 4.21
N ASP A 64 -8.98 -19.71 4.33
CA ASP A 64 -9.25 -20.97 3.67
C ASP A 64 -10.65 -21.41 4.10
N GLU A 65 -11.64 -21.18 3.22
CA GLU A 65 -12.98 -21.73 3.35
C GLU A 65 -12.85 -23.23 3.02
N GLY A 66 -12.35 -23.97 4.02
CA GLY A 66 -11.87 -25.34 3.89
C GLY A 66 -11.95 -26.11 5.21
N GLN A 67 -13.09 -26.05 5.90
CA GLN A 67 -13.43 -27.07 6.90
C GLN A 67 -14.91 -27.45 6.83
N ALA A 68 -15.27 -28.14 5.74
CA ALA A 68 -16.31 -29.15 5.81
C ALA A 68 -15.65 -30.46 6.28
N SER A 69 -16.03 -30.98 7.45
CA SER A 69 -16.12 -32.42 7.77
C SER A 69 -16.66 -32.65 9.19
N SER A 70 -17.91 -33.10 9.23
CA SER A 70 -18.43 -34.27 9.93
C SER A 70 -18.05 -34.55 11.41
N GLY A 71 -19.10 -34.70 12.23
CA GLY A 71 -19.09 -35.33 13.55
C GLY A 71 -20.50 -35.46 14.09
#